data_AF-A0A015J9B9-F1
#
_entry.id   AF-A0A015J9B9-F1
#
_cell.length_a   1.000
_cell.length_b   1.000
_cell.length_c   1.000
_cell.angle_alpha   90.00
_cell.angle_beta   90.00
_cell.angle_gamma   90.00
#
_symmetry.space_group_name_H-M   'P 1'
#
loop_
_entity.id
_entity.type
_entity.pdbx_description
1 polymer ?
#
loop_
_entity_poly.entity_id
_entity_poly.type
_entity_poly.pdbx_seq_one_letter_code
_entity_poly.pdbx_strand_id
1 'polypeptide(L)'
;MQNGVLLDISNKINNTTLSVNDTFKDWDAVEIAVNTYAKQNGFVAIKSRKDIDAIDKTIVRRCVYSCWKAGTSNPKKVEDISLHRESVSTKTNCPWQVAFYYGKNTAVIRLTKLDNNHNHQCDPVTIDLAPKNCHLPKAVFDKIEHYITNGRLGAAQQYDLLTKEFPECHIKKKNLYNAIQKFRGVRVHDESDAAVMLSYLMKLRAEDPNYIVVPRLEGPTLQKLVIF
;
A
#
# COMPACT_ATOMS: atom_id res chain seq x y z
N MET A 1 2.76 -43.59 -33.29
CA MET A 1 1.44 -43.11 -32.82
C MET A 1 1.60 -42.75 -31.34
N GLN A 2 2.18 -41.60 -31.02
CA GLN A 2 1.61 -40.24 -30.88
C GLN A 2 0.98 -40.00 -29.50
N ASN A 3 1.30 -38.82 -28.97
CA ASN A 3 0.75 -38.11 -27.79
C ASN A 3 1.45 -38.44 -26.46
N GLY A 4 2.04 -37.48 -25.75
CA GLY A 4 2.05 -36.04 -25.97
C GLY A 4 3.00 -35.39 -24.99
N VAL A 5 3.78 -34.47 -25.54
CA VAL A 5 4.62 -33.50 -24.84
C VAL A 5 3.74 -32.73 -23.86
N LEU A 6 3.89 -32.99 -22.55
CA LEU A 6 3.51 -32.04 -21.51
C LEU A 6 4.54 -30.90 -21.58
N LEU A 7 4.30 -30.00 -22.53
CA LEU A 7 4.88 -28.67 -22.51
C LEU A 7 4.36 -28.00 -21.23
N ASP A 8 5.29 -27.61 -20.37
CA ASP A 8 5.05 -26.76 -19.21
C ASP A 8 4.20 -25.55 -19.61
N ILE A 9 2.90 -25.63 -19.35
CA ILE A 9 2.00 -24.50 -19.32
C ILE A 9 2.21 -23.82 -17.98
N SER A 10 3.33 -23.10 -17.84
CA SER A 10 3.46 -22.10 -16.77
C SER A 10 4.13 -20.85 -17.33
N ASN A 11 3.40 -19.74 -17.22
CA ASN A 11 3.89 -18.38 -17.34
C ASN A 11 4.46 -17.96 -18.70
N LYS A 12 3.56 -17.79 -19.68
CA LYS A 12 3.79 -16.83 -20.77
C LYS A 12 3.71 -15.41 -20.18
N ILE A 13 4.72 -15.03 -19.40
CA ILE A 13 4.94 -13.63 -19.02
C ILE A 13 5.25 -12.93 -20.33
N ASN A 14 4.31 -12.10 -20.80
CA ASN A 14 4.62 -11.12 -21.82
C ASN A 14 5.71 -10.22 -21.23
N ASN A 15 6.97 -10.50 -21.56
CA ASN A 15 8.11 -9.70 -21.13
C ASN A 15 7.90 -8.28 -21.67
N THR A 16 7.48 -7.38 -20.80
CA THR A 16 7.29 -5.97 -21.14
C THR A 16 8.68 -5.38 -21.18
N THR A 17 9.14 -5.02 -22.37
CA THR A 17 10.41 -4.33 -22.59
C THR A 17 10.15 -2.84 -22.75
N LEU A 18 10.94 -1.99 -22.08
CA LEU A 18 10.94 -0.54 -22.31
C LEU A 18 12.11 -0.18 -23.20
N SER A 19 11.84 0.55 -24.28
CA SER A 19 12.84 1.00 -25.24
C SER A 19 12.72 2.50 -25.51
N VAL A 20 13.85 3.14 -25.82
CA VAL A 20 13.85 4.56 -26.18
C VAL A 20 13.06 4.72 -27.48
N ASN A 21 12.18 5.73 -27.51
CA ASN A 21 11.17 6.00 -28.54
C ASN A 21 9.85 5.22 -28.43
N ASP A 22 9.67 4.35 -27.43
CA ASP A 22 8.34 3.80 -27.13
C ASP A 22 7.33 4.95 -26.93
N THR A 23 6.10 4.76 -27.44
CA THR A 23 5.04 5.76 -27.40
C THR A 23 3.84 5.28 -26.59
N PHE A 24 3.17 6.23 -25.95
CA PHE A 24 2.03 5.99 -25.08
C PHE A 24 0.96 7.05 -25.33
N LYS A 25 -0.31 6.62 -25.23
CA LYS A 25 -1.48 7.48 -25.43
C LYS A 25 -1.74 8.43 -24.26
N ASP A 26 -1.46 8.00 -23.04
CA ASP A 26 -1.78 8.72 -21.81
C ASP A 26 -0.81 8.35 -20.68
N TRP A 27 -0.83 9.14 -19.60
CA TRP A 27 0.09 8.97 -18.47
C TRP A 27 -0.24 7.72 -17.63
N ASP A 28 -1.47 7.22 -17.71
CA ASP A 28 -1.87 5.98 -17.03
C ASP A 28 -1.25 4.76 -17.70
N ALA A 29 -1.23 4.72 -19.03
CA ALA A 29 -0.55 3.69 -19.81
C ALA A 29 0.97 3.69 -19.54
N VAL A 30 1.58 4.87 -19.38
CA VAL A 30 2.99 4.99 -18.95
C VAL A 30 3.18 4.39 -17.57
N GLU A 31 2.32 4.73 -16.61
CA GLU A 31 2.44 4.24 -15.24
C GLU A 31 2.25 2.73 -15.16
N ILE A 32 1.31 2.17 -15.89
CA ILE A 32 1.11 0.71 -16.01
C ILE A 32 2.36 0.06 -16.61
N ALA A 33 2.88 0.57 -17.74
CA ALA A 33 4.04 -0.01 -18.41
C ALA A 33 5.29 0.01 -17.50
N VAL A 34 5.56 1.12 -16.83
CA VAL A 34 6.69 1.26 -15.90
C VAL A 34 6.55 0.33 -14.70
N ASN A 35 5.37 0.25 -14.08
CA ASN A 35 5.15 -0.62 -12.93
C ASN A 35 5.26 -2.10 -13.31
N THR A 36 4.71 -2.49 -14.47
CA THR A 36 4.82 -3.85 -15.00
C THR A 36 6.27 -4.20 -15.29
N TYR A 37 7.01 -3.33 -15.97
CA TYR A 37 8.44 -3.49 -16.22
C TYR A 37 9.23 -3.68 -14.92
N ALA A 38 9.03 -2.77 -13.95
CA ALA A 38 9.73 -2.82 -12.67
C ALA A 38 9.44 -4.10 -11.89
N LYS A 39 8.17 -4.52 -11.89
CA LYS A 39 7.73 -5.77 -11.26
C LYS A 39 8.40 -6.99 -11.89
N GLN A 40 8.39 -7.09 -13.23
CA GLN A 40 9.04 -8.20 -13.95
C GLN A 40 10.54 -8.25 -13.71
N ASN A 41 11.17 -7.10 -13.50
CA ASN A 41 12.62 -6.99 -13.23
C ASN A 41 12.96 -6.95 -11.74
N GLY A 42 12.01 -7.17 -10.83
CA GLY A 42 12.29 -7.33 -9.40
C GLY A 42 12.64 -6.06 -8.62
N PHE A 43 12.14 -4.90 -9.05
CA PHE A 43 12.30 -3.65 -8.31
C PHE A 43 11.02 -2.81 -8.29
N VAL A 44 11.01 -1.75 -7.47
CA VAL A 44 9.90 -0.78 -7.41
C VAL A 44 10.33 0.50 -8.10
N ALA A 45 9.58 0.92 -9.11
CA ALA A 45 9.71 2.25 -9.70
C ALA A 45 8.84 3.26 -8.93
N ILE A 46 9.37 4.46 -8.68
CA ILE A 46 8.67 5.58 -8.06
C ILE A 46 8.74 6.80 -8.96
N LYS A 47 7.69 7.63 -8.94
CA LYS A 47 7.64 8.90 -9.67
C LYS A 47 8.52 9.91 -8.95
N SER A 48 9.63 10.33 -9.57
CA SER A 48 10.64 11.21 -8.95
C SER A 48 10.56 12.65 -9.43
N ARG A 49 10.04 12.89 -10.62
CA ARG A 49 9.84 14.24 -11.16
C ARG A 49 8.59 14.32 -12.03
N LYS A 50 7.89 15.45 -11.93
CA LYS A 50 6.73 15.80 -12.74
C LYS A 50 6.86 17.26 -13.15
N ASP A 51 7.07 17.52 -14.44
CA ASP A 51 7.08 18.88 -14.99
C ASP A 51 5.73 19.14 -15.68
N ILE A 52 5.09 20.24 -15.29
CA ILE A 52 3.81 20.71 -15.84
C ILE A 52 4.11 21.77 -16.92
N ASP A 53 3.26 21.90 -17.93
CA ASP A 53 3.38 22.97 -18.91
C ASP A 53 3.30 24.35 -18.24
N ALA A 54 4.11 25.29 -18.74
CA ALA A 54 4.20 26.63 -18.16
C ALA A 54 2.92 27.47 -18.43
N ILE A 55 2.23 27.20 -19.53
CA ILE A 55 1.02 27.91 -19.97
C ILE A 55 -0.21 27.17 -19.47
N ASP A 56 -0.35 25.90 -19.87
CA ASP A 56 -1.50 25.07 -19.48
C ASP A 56 -1.15 24.13 -18.33
N LYS A 57 -1.44 24.57 -17.10
CA LYS A 57 -1.12 23.81 -15.88
C LYS A 57 -1.84 22.45 -15.76
N THR A 58 -2.79 22.14 -16.64
CA THR A 58 -3.43 20.83 -16.69
C THR A 58 -2.56 19.78 -17.41
N ILE A 59 -1.64 20.23 -18.27
CA ILE A 59 -0.82 19.36 -19.10
C ILE A 59 0.46 18.99 -18.38
N VAL A 60 0.68 17.69 -18.19
CA VAL A 60 1.97 17.16 -17.74
C VAL A 60 2.88 17.00 -18.96
N ARG A 61 4.04 17.67 -18.95
CA ARG A 61 5.00 17.64 -20.05
C ARG A 61 6.08 16.60 -19.87
N ARG A 62 6.55 16.39 -18.64
CA ARG A 62 7.58 15.40 -18.35
C ARG A 62 7.24 14.64 -17.10
N CYS A 63 7.48 13.34 -17.15
CA CYS A 63 7.46 12.50 -15.96
C CYS A 63 8.74 11.66 -15.94
N VAL A 64 9.36 11.57 -14.77
CA VAL A 64 10.55 10.74 -14.55
C VAL A 64 10.23 9.74 -13.44
N TYR A 65 10.61 8.49 -13.68
CA TYR A 65 10.55 7.43 -12.70
C TYR A 65 11.97 7.00 -12.35
N SER A 66 12.20 6.68 -11.08
CA SER A 66 13.47 6.16 -10.57
C SER A 66 13.24 4.93 -9.71
N CYS A 67 14.28 4.16 -9.45
CA CYS A 67 14.19 3.04 -8.52
C CYS A 67 13.87 3.55 -7.11
N TRP A 68 13.11 2.80 -6.32
CA TRP A 68 12.87 3.11 -4.91
C TRP A 68 14.17 3.24 -4.12
N LYS A 69 15.23 2.52 -4.50
CA LYS A 69 16.57 2.62 -3.88
C LYS A 69 17.42 3.78 -4.42
N ALA A 70 16.88 4.62 -5.31
CA ALA A 70 17.58 5.81 -5.81
C ALA A 70 17.75 6.91 -4.75
N GLY A 71 18.79 7.72 -4.92
CA GLY A 71 19.20 8.78 -4.01
C GLY A 71 20.01 8.28 -2.80
N THR A 72 20.47 9.24 -2.00
CA THR A 72 21.21 8.99 -0.76
C THR A 72 20.33 9.28 0.46
N SER A 73 20.62 8.61 1.56
CA SER A 73 19.94 8.87 2.83
C SER A 73 20.49 10.13 3.46
N ASN A 74 19.68 11.17 3.58
CA ASN A 74 19.99 12.31 4.43
C ASN A 74 19.37 12.06 5.80
N PRO A 75 20.18 11.80 6.85
CA PRO A 75 19.64 11.51 8.16
C PRO A 75 18.96 12.76 8.73
N LYS A 76 17.66 12.67 9.00
CA LYS A 76 16.92 13.71 9.74
C LYS A 76 17.16 13.49 11.23
N LYS A 77 18.33 13.90 11.72
CA LYS A 77 18.66 13.84 13.14
C LYS A 77 18.03 15.02 13.86
N VAL A 78 17.27 14.74 14.91
CA VAL A 78 16.79 15.73 15.88
C VAL A 78 17.93 15.98 16.88
N GLU A 79 18.00 17.14 17.53
CA GLU A 79 19.08 17.43 18.50
C GLU A 79 19.12 16.42 19.65
N ASP A 80 17.95 15.97 20.11
CA ASP A 80 17.83 14.93 21.12
C ASP A 80 18.17 13.55 20.53
N ILE A 81 19.33 13.03 20.94
CA ILE A 81 19.88 11.75 20.53
C ILE A 81 19.01 10.58 21.05
N SER A 82 18.29 10.75 22.16
CA SER A 82 17.42 9.69 22.72
C SER A 82 16.23 9.34 21.84
N LEU A 83 15.82 10.25 20.96
CA LEU A 83 14.75 10.05 19.98
C LEU A 83 15.25 9.38 18.69
N HIS A 84 16.56 9.16 18.54
CA HIS A 84 17.12 8.54 17.36
C HIS A 84 16.82 7.05 17.37
N ARG A 85 16.26 6.56 16.27
CA ARG A 85 16.18 5.11 16.01
C ARG A 85 17.39 4.71 15.20
N GLU A 86 18.08 3.66 15.63
CA GLU A 86 19.04 2.97 14.77
C GLU A 86 18.29 2.37 13.58
N SER A 87 18.48 2.98 12.41
CA SER A 87 17.83 2.55 11.18
C SER A 87 18.83 2.68 10.04
N VAL A 88 19.09 1.57 9.37
CA VAL A 88 19.94 1.54 8.17
C VAL A 88 19.05 1.87 6.98
N SER A 89 19.46 2.88 6.20
CA SER A 89 18.70 3.26 5.01
C SER A 89 18.79 2.18 3.93
N THR A 90 17.68 1.95 3.23
CA THR A 90 17.60 1.01 2.11
C THR A 90 18.04 1.64 0.78
N LYS A 91 18.41 2.93 0.79
CA LYS A 91 18.85 3.70 -0.38
C LYS A 91 20.29 3.34 -0.75
N THR A 92 20.52 3.02 -2.02
CA THR A 92 21.84 2.62 -2.55
C THR A 92 22.35 3.59 -3.60
N ASN A 93 21.71 4.75 -3.78
CA ASN A 93 21.96 5.65 -4.91
C ASN A 93 21.83 4.93 -6.27
N CYS A 94 20.81 4.08 -6.41
CA CYS A 94 20.55 3.32 -7.63
C CYS A 94 20.42 4.27 -8.84
N PRO A 95 21.15 4.02 -9.96
CA PRO A 95 21.13 4.90 -11.12
C PRO A 95 19.92 4.67 -12.04
N TRP A 96 19.13 3.60 -11.81
CA TRP A 96 18.00 3.30 -12.68
C TRP A 96 17.01 4.47 -12.75
N GLN A 97 16.74 4.92 -13.96
CA GLN A 97 15.84 6.02 -14.24
C GLN A 97 15.24 5.90 -15.64
N VAL A 98 13.98 6.27 -15.79
CA VAL A 98 13.32 6.40 -17.08
C VAL A 98 12.57 7.73 -17.15
N ALA A 99 12.69 8.43 -18.28
CA ALA A 99 12.06 9.71 -18.52
C ALA A 99 11.15 9.66 -19.73
N PHE A 100 9.97 10.27 -19.58
CA PHE A 100 8.95 10.38 -20.60
C PHE A 100 8.61 11.84 -20.85
N TYR A 101 8.33 12.16 -22.11
CA TYR A 101 7.98 13.51 -22.53
C TYR A 101 6.73 13.52 -23.40
N TYR A 102 5.81 14.44 -23.10
CA TYR A 102 4.63 14.70 -23.91
C TYR A 102 4.93 15.79 -24.94
N GLY A 103 5.04 15.38 -26.20
CA GLY A 103 5.38 16.27 -27.31
C GLY A 103 4.34 17.38 -27.49
N LYS A 104 4.79 18.61 -27.78
CA LYS A 104 3.88 19.75 -27.99
C LYS A 104 2.96 19.57 -29.20
N ASN A 105 3.44 18.88 -30.24
CA ASN A 105 2.77 18.80 -31.54
C ASN A 105 2.40 17.38 -31.95
N THR A 106 2.71 16.37 -31.14
CA THR A 106 2.56 14.96 -31.52
C THR A 106 1.42 14.26 -30.81
N ALA A 107 0.81 14.90 -29.80
CA ALA A 107 -0.24 14.33 -28.94
C ALA A 107 0.06 12.92 -28.39
N VAL A 108 1.35 12.56 -28.31
CA VAL A 108 1.83 11.27 -27.78
C VAL A 108 2.91 11.51 -26.74
N ILE A 109 2.93 10.64 -25.74
CA ILE A 109 3.99 10.59 -24.75
C ILE A 109 5.07 9.64 -25.25
N ARG A 110 6.33 10.06 -25.21
CA ARG A 110 7.45 9.26 -25.70
C ARG A 110 8.47 9.00 -24.61
N LEU A 111 9.01 7.79 -24.55
CA LEU A 111 10.18 7.48 -23.73
C LEU A 111 11.40 8.18 -24.34
N THR A 112 12.00 9.12 -23.60
CA THR A 112 13.12 9.94 -24.08
C THR A 112 14.48 9.50 -23.53
N LYS A 113 14.50 8.87 -22.35
CA LYS A 113 15.74 8.43 -21.70
C LYS A 113 15.46 7.20 -20.85
N LEU A 114 16.35 6.21 -20.92
CA LEU A 114 16.34 5.03 -20.07
C LEU A 114 17.77 4.71 -19.63
N ASP A 115 18.03 4.84 -18.33
CA ASP A 115 19.23 4.32 -17.67
C ASP A 115 18.84 2.99 -17.01
N ASN A 116 19.15 1.86 -17.65
CA ASN A 116 18.66 0.55 -17.21
C ASN A 116 19.60 -0.20 -16.25
N ASN A 117 20.52 0.51 -15.61
CA ASN A 117 21.52 -0.08 -14.72
C ASN A 117 21.03 -0.08 -13.27
N HIS A 118 21.33 -1.17 -12.55
CA HIS A 118 21.10 -1.26 -11.11
C HIS A 118 22.42 -1.55 -10.39
N ASN A 119 22.59 -0.96 -9.20
CA ASN A 119 23.74 -1.21 -8.32
C ASN A 119 23.37 -2.04 -7.08
N HIS A 120 22.25 -2.74 -7.16
CA HIS A 120 21.76 -3.63 -6.12
C HIS A 120 21.05 -4.82 -6.79
N GLN A 121 20.93 -5.92 -6.06
CA GLN A 121 20.14 -7.05 -6.51
C GLN A 121 18.66 -6.65 -6.64
N CYS A 122 18.07 -7.01 -7.77
CA CYS A 122 16.63 -6.93 -8.00
C CYS A 122 16.10 -8.36 -8.02
N ASP A 123 15.05 -8.61 -7.24
CA ASP A 123 14.52 -9.96 -7.04
C ASP A 123 13.01 -9.97 -7.38
N PRO A 124 12.63 -10.57 -8.52
CA PRO A 124 11.24 -10.62 -8.95
C PRO A 124 10.35 -11.49 -8.05
N VAL A 125 10.93 -12.39 -7.25
CA VAL A 125 10.14 -13.24 -6.34
C VAL A 125 9.69 -12.43 -5.12
N THR A 126 10.58 -11.65 -4.53
CA THR A 126 10.25 -10.88 -3.33
C THR A 126 9.58 -9.54 -3.63
N ILE A 127 9.58 -9.07 -4.88
CA ILE A 127 8.98 -7.77 -5.24
C ILE A 127 7.46 -7.74 -5.08
N ASP A 128 6.79 -8.89 -5.15
CA ASP A 128 5.37 -9.01 -4.83
C ASP A 128 5.09 -8.63 -3.36
N LEU A 129 6.10 -8.70 -2.49
CA LEU A 129 5.98 -8.31 -1.10
C LEU A 129 6.16 -6.81 -0.87
N ALA A 130 6.61 -6.05 -1.87
CA ALA A 130 6.80 -4.62 -1.73
C ALA A 130 5.47 -3.92 -1.44
N PRO A 131 5.42 -2.92 -0.53
CA PRO A 131 4.18 -2.23 -0.16
C PRO A 131 3.38 -1.72 -1.37
N LYS A 132 4.07 -1.17 -2.38
CA LYS A 132 3.46 -0.65 -3.62
C LYS A 132 2.75 -1.74 -4.44
N ASN A 133 3.24 -2.97 -4.40
CA ASN A 133 2.67 -4.09 -5.15
C ASN A 133 1.63 -4.88 -4.35
N CYS A 134 1.53 -4.61 -3.05
CA CYS A 134 0.59 -5.23 -2.13
C CYS A 134 -0.78 -4.53 -2.08
N HIS A 135 -0.97 -3.43 -2.82
CA HIS A 135 -2.25 -2.72 -2.87
C HIS A 135 -3.32 -3.61 -3.51
N LEU A 136 -4.48 -3.70 -2.86
CA LEU A 136 -5.62 -4.42 -3.43
C LEU A 136 -6.14 -3.65 -4.66
N PRO A 137 -6.45 -4.34 -5.77
CA PRO A 137 -7.10 -3.72 -6.91
C PRO A 137 -8.43 -3.07 -6.52
N LYS A 138 -8.84 -2.05 -7.27
CA LYS A 138 -10.11 -1.36 -7.02
C LYS A 138 -11.31 -2.32 -6.99
N ALA A 139 -11.38 -3.25 -7.93
CA ALA A 139 -12.43 -4.27 -7.97
C ALA A 139 -12.52 -5.11 -6.67
N VAL A 140 -11.36 -5.41 -6.05
CA VAL A 140 -11.32 -6.12 -4.76
C VAL A 140 -11.81 -5.20 -3.63
N PHE A 141 -11.43 -3.92 -3.64
CA PHE A 141 -11.96 -2.92 -2.70
C PHE A 141 -13.48 -2.76 -2.80
N ASP A 142 -14.02 -2.65 -4.02
CA ASP A 142 -15.46 -2.48 -4.28
C ASP A 142 -16.24 -3.71 -3.76
N LYS A 143 -15.68 -4.92 -3.91
CA LYS A 143 -16.26 -6.15 -3.35
C LYS A 143 -16.21 -6.19 -1.82
N ILE A 144 -15.09 -5.79 -1.22
CA ILE A 144 -14.97 -5.69 0.24
C ILE A 144 -16.03 -4.73 0.79
N GLU A 145 -16.20 -3.56 0.17
CA GLU A 145 -17.23 -2.58 0.54
C GLU A 145 -18.64 -3.19 0.41
N HIS A 146 -18.92 -3.88 -0.69
CA HIS A 146 -20.19 -4.55 -0.91
C HIS A 146 -20.48 -5.63 0.15
N TYR A 147 -19.49 -6.47 0.48
CA TYR A 147 -19.63 -7.51 1.50
C TYR A 147 -19.86 -6.96 2.90
N ILE A 148 -19.35 -5.77 3.19
CA ILE A 148 -19.55 -5.09 4.48
C ILE A 148 -20.92 -4.40 4.52
N THR A 149 -21.26 -3.66 3.48
CA THR A 149 -22.48 -2.84 3.43
C THR A 149 -23.74 -3.70 3.28
N ASN A 150 -23.68 -4.74 2.44
CA ASN A 150 -24.85 -5.54 2.07
C ASN A 150 -24.77 -6.99 2.57
N GLY A 151 -23.56 -7.57 2.66
CA GLY A 151 -23.38 -9.00 2.89
C GLY A 151 -23.32 -9.46 4.35
N ARG A 152 -23.02 -8.57 5.30
CA ARG A 152 -22.71 -8.91 6.72
C ARG A 152 -21.71 -10.07 6.89
N LEU A 153 -20.80 -10.26 5.93
CA LEU A 153 -19.88 -11.39 5.91
C LEU A 153 -18.71 -11.20 6.89
N GLY A 154 -18.32 -12.28 7.56
CA GLY A 154 -17.12 -12.32 8.39
C GLY A 154 -15.83 -12.22 7.57
N ALA A 155 -14.74 -11.75 8.19
CA ALA A 155 -13.49 -11.52 7.47
C ALA A 155 -12.91 -12.79 6.80
N ALA A 156 -13.08 -13.95 7.43
CA ALA A 156 -12.66 -15.24 6.86
C ALA A 156 -13.47 -15.60 5.60
N GLN A 157 -14.79 -15.43 5.63
CA GLN A 157 -15.66 -15.67 4.47
C GLN A 157 -15.34 -14.73 3.31
N GLN A 158 -15.08 -13.45 3.61
CA GLN A 158 -14.66 -12.49 2.59
C GLN A 158 -13.33 -12.91 1.95
N TYR A 159 -12.36 -13.39 2.74
CA TYR A 159 -11.08 -13.86 2.22
C TYR A 159 -11.25 -15.03 1.24
N ASP A 160 -12.04 -16.04 1.61
CA ASP A 160 -12.26 -17.22 0.78
C ASP A 160 -13.01 -16.89 -0.52
N LEU A 161 -13.98 -15.98 -0.47
CA LEU A 161 -14.71 -15.53 -1.66
C LEU A 161 -13.80 -14.73 -2.60
N LEU A 162 -13.03 -13.78 -2.05
CA LEU A 162 -12.16 -12.91 -2.84
C LEU A 162 -11.01 -13.68 -3.48
N THR A 163 -10.43 -14.68 -2.79
CA THR A 163 -9.35 -15.50 -3.37
C THR A 163 -9.84 -16.40 -4.50
N LYS A 164 -11.11 -16.82 -4.47
CA LYS A 164 -11.74 -17.56 -5.58
C LYS A 164 -12.16 -16.66 -6.74
N GLU A 165 -12.65 -15.46 -6.44
CA GLU A 165 -13.11 -14.50 -7.45
C GLU A 165 -11.93 -13.80 -8.16
N PHE A 166 -10.80 -13.64 -7.46
CA PHE A 166 -9.59 -13.00 -7.97
C PHE A 166 -8.36 -13.90 -7.78
N PRO A 167 -8.27 -15.06 -8.46
CA PRO A 167 -7.17 -16.01 -8.29
C PRO A 167 -5.81 -15.43 -8.70
N GLU A 168 -5.82 -14.52 -9.69
CA GLU A 168 -4.63 -13.82 -10.19
C GLU A 168 -4.11 -12.74 -9.21
N CYS A 169 -4.90 -12.39 -8.19
CA CYS A 169 -4.56 -11.36 -7.23
C CYS A 169 -4.05 -11.99 -5.92
N HIS A 170 -2.79 -11.74 -5.58
CA HIS A 170 -2.25 -12.17 -4.29
C HIS A 170 -2.78 -11.30 -3.13
N ILE A 171 -3.95 -11.67 -2.60
CA ILE A 171 -4.60 -10.96 -1.50
C ILE A 171 -3.94 -11.34 -0.18
N LYS A 172 -3.14 -10.43 0.39
CA LYS A 172 -2.59 -10.59 1.74
C LYS A 172 -3.67 -10.36 2.79
N LYS A 173 -3.78 -11.29 3.75
CA LYS A 173 -4.71 -11.19 4.89
C LYS A 173 -4.63 -9.83 5.59
N LYS A 174 -3.42 -9.35 5.91
CA LYS A 174 -3.21 -8.03 6.55
C LYS A 174 -3.87 -6.89 5.78
N ASN A 175 -3.74 -6.87 4.45
CA ASN A 175 -4.30 -5.80 3.62
C ASN A 175 -5.83 -5.91 3.53
N LEU A 176 -6.36 -7.14 3.46
CA LEU A 176 -7.80 -7.37 3.56
C LEU A 176 -8.34 -6.86 4.91
N TYR A 177 -7.75 -7.22 6.04
CA TYR A 177 -8.19 -6.76 7.35
C TYR A 177 -8.15 -5.23 7.46
N ASN A 178 -7.08 -4.59 6.98
CA ASN A 178 -6.98 -3.13 6.95
C ASN A 178 -8.08 -2.50 6.07
N ALA A 179 -8.37 -3.08 4.92
CA ALA A 179 -9.45 -2.62 4.03
C ALA A 179 -10.83 -2.80 4.69
N ILE A 180 -11.08 -3.95 5.30
CA ILE A 180 -12.31 -4.22 6.05
C ILE A 180 -12.49 -3.21 7.17
N GLN A 181 -11.44 -2.96 7.96
CA GLN A 181 -11.48 -1.98 9.04
C GLN A 181 -11.77 -0.57 8.52
N LYS A 182 -11.22 -0.20 7.36
CA LYS A 182 -11.50 1.11 6.73
C LYS A 182 -12.99 1.29 6.43
N PHE A 183 -13.66 0.29 5.85
CA PHE A 183 -15.08 0.38 5.49
C PHE A 183 -16.03 0.17 6.65
N ARG A 184 -15.62 -0.58 7.67
CA ARG A 184 -16.37 -0.63 8.95
C ARG A 184 -16.35 0.71 9.70
N GLY A 185 -15.53 1.66 9.24
CA GLY A 185 -15.22 2.89 9.95
C GLY A 185 -14.17 2.66 11.03
N VAL A 186 -13.45 3.73 11.37
CA VAL A 186 -12.83 3.81 12.69
C VAL A 186 -14.00 3.71 13.66
N ARG A 187 -13.98 2.76 14.59
CA ARG A 187 -14.80 2.91 15.80
C ARG A 187 -14.27 4.16 16.46
N VAL A 188 -14.83 5.31 16.12
CA VAL A 188 -14.88 6.40 17.09
C VAL A 188 -15.76 5.77 18.16
N HIS A 189 -15.11 5.19 19.16
CA HIS A 189 -15.82 4.90 20.39
C HIS A 189 -16.15 6.28 20.92
N ASP A 190 -17.30 6.82 20.50
CA ASP A 190 -17.81 8.08 21.02
C ASP A 190 -17.82 7.99 22.56
N GLU A 191 -18.11 6.77 23.06
CA GLU A 191 -17.76 6.27 24.39
C GLU A 191 -17.47 4.75 24.31
N SER A 192 -16.54 4.25 25.14
CA SER A 192 -16.30 2.80 25.25
C SER A 192 -17.44 2.12 26.01
N ASP A 193 -17.66 0.81 25.83
CA ASP A 193 -18.67 0.05 26.58
C ASP A 193 -18.48 0.21 28.10
N ALA A 194 -17.23 0.33 28.55
CA ALA A 194 -16.88 0.61 29.94
C ALA A 194 -17.31 2.02 30.39
N ALA A 195 -17.20 3.03 29.52
CA ALA A 195 -17.66 4.39 29.81
C ALA A 195 -19.19 4.45 29.86
N VAL A 196 -19.89 3.78 28.94
CA VAL A 196 -21.36 3.69 28.95
C VAL A 196 -21.86 2.98 30.21
N MET A 197 -21.23 1.86 30.59
CA MET A 197 -21.55 1.12 31.81
C MET A 197 -21.27 1.96 33.07
N LEU A 198 -20.15 2.68 33.12
CA LEU A 198 -19.83 3.56 34.24
C LEU A 198 -20.86 4.69 34.36
N SER A 199 -21.24 5.32 33.25
CA SER A 199 -22.28 6.36 33.22
C SER A 199 -23.63 5.84 33.72
N TYR A 200 -24.01 4.61 33.36
CA TYR A 200 -25.22 3.96 33.87
C TYR A 200 -25.14 3.72 35.39
N LEU A 201 -24.02 3.16 35.87
CA LEU A 201 -23.80 2.91 37.30
C LEU A 201 -23.79 4.20 38.13
N MET A 202 -23.25 5.30 37.59
CA MET A 202 -23.27 6.62 38.24
C MET A 202 -24.69 7.20 38.33
N LYS A 203 -25.56 6.97 37.34
CA LYS A 203 -26.97 7.36 37.40
C LYS A 203 -27.73 6.59 38.49
N LEU A 204 -27.52 5.28 38.59
CA LEU A 204 -28.15 4.46 39.63
C LEU A 204 -27.77 4.92 41.04
N ARG A 205 -26.50 5.30 41.26
CA ARG A 205 -26.06 5.89 42.53
C ARG A 205 -26.70 7.24 42.83
N ALA A 206 -27.01 8.04 41.81
CA ALA A 206 -27.67 9.33 41.99
C ALA A 206 -29.15 9.16 42.39
N GLU A 207 -29.80 8.08 41.94
CA GLU A 207 -31.20 7.75 42.23
C GLU A 207 -31.36 7.05 43.59
N ASP A 208 -30.41 6.19 43.99
CA ASP A 208 -30.39 5.53 45.29
C ASP A 208 -29.01 5.66 45.98
N PRO A 209 -28.90 6.48 47.06
CA PRO A 209 -27.66 6.68 47.80
C PRO A 209 -27.08 5.41 48.42
N ASN A 210 -27.84 4.32 48.54
CA ASN A 210 -27.35 3.03 49.03
C ASN A 210 -26.53 2.26 47.99
N TYR A 211 -26.57 2.65 46.71
CA TYR A 211 -25.71 2.05 45.68
C TYR A 211 -24.30 2.64 45.72
N ILE A 212 -23.34 1.84 46.20
CA ILE A 212 -21.93 2.23 46.25
C ILE A 212 -21.25 1.81 44.95
N VAL A 213 -20.89 2.80 44.12
CA VAL A 213 -20.08 2.60 42.90
C VAL A 213 -18.74 3.29 43.07
N VAL A 214 -17.66 2.51 43.11
CA VAL A 214 -16.28 3.01 43.24
C VAL A 214 -15.49 2.62 41.98
N PRO A 215 -15.31 3.53 41.01
CA PRO A 215 -14.48 3.25 39.84
C PRO A 215 -13.01 3.21 40.27
N ARG A 216 -12.32 2.10 39.96
CA ARG A 216 -10.86 2.02 40.08
C ARG A 216 -10.25 2.17 38.69
N LEU A 217 -9.46 3.21 38.51
CA LEU A 217 -8.66 3.42 37.30
C LEU A 217 -7.26 2.87 37.58
N GLU A 218 -6.96 1.69 37.06
CA GLU A 218 -5.60 1.13 37.12
C GLU A 218 -4.74 1.78 36.04
N GLY A 219 -3.93 2.76 36.44
CA GLY A 219 -2.81 3.27 35.62
C GLY A 219 -1.59 2.33 35.70
N PRO A 220 -0.60 2.46 34.79
CA PRO A 220 0.51 1.51 34.64
C PRO A 220 1.59 1.57 35.74
N THR A 221 1.23 1.91 36.98
CA THR A 221 2.13 1.81 38.14
C THR A 221 1.54 0.87 39.17
N LEU A 222 1.90 -0.41 39.00
CA LEU A 222 1.74 -1.45 40.00
C LEU A 222 2.49 -1.05 41.29
N GLN A 223 1.76 -0.69 42.33
CA GLN A 223 2.09 -1.13 43.68
C GLN A 223 0.96 -2.02 44.18
N LYS A 224 1.34 -3.28 44.41
CA LYS A 224 0.54 -4.38 44.95
C LYS A 224 -0.40 -3.90 46.05
N LEU A 225 -1.67 -4.30 46.01
CA LEU A 225 -2.40 -4.58 47.25
C LEU A 225 -3.40 -5.72 47.09
N VAL A 226 -3.37 -6.54 48.12
CA VAL A 226 -3.90 -7.89 48.27
C VAL A 226 -5.42 -7.88 48.39
N ILE A 227 -6.01 -8.97 47.89
CA ILE A 227 -7.42 -9.36 47.94
C ILE A 227 -7.85 -9.66 49.38
N PHE A 228 -9.04 -9.18 49.76
CA PHE A 228 -10.03 -9.96 50.51
C PHE A 228 -11.41 -9.69 49.92
#